data_AF-A0A2N3F6T3-F1
#
_entry.id   AF-A0A2N3F6T3-F1
#
_cell.length_a   1.000
_cell.length_b   1.000
_cell.length_c   1.000
_cell.angle_alpha   90.00
_cell.angle_beta   90.00
_cell.angle_gamma   90.00
#
_symmetry.space_group_name_H-M   'P 1'
#
loop_
_entity.id
_entity.type
_entity.pdbx_description
1 polymer ?
#
loop_
_entity_poly.entity_id
_entity_poly.type
_entity_poly.pdbx_seq_one_letter_code
_entity_poly.pdbx_strand_id
1 'polypeptide(L)'
;MARMRRLWTEEDGAFAVMFALLLVVIIGFSALAVDVGYWYASKRQLQTAADAAALAGCQDLAHEQSNGAIWTTVEDYAGRNFGRPLNLSNCSVVPPSADGMSDIGPNYVKVTVTSDSPAFLSRVLGREDVRIRAQSIARIGYVTGARSPAPWGLPLLRATAVAALAGGGAEHWLDKVSGDTWSGTLPAGSLGSVLIHAYNDQRLDPAYPNGVPEDAPGTGYLVRIPDGVPLAGISQGRLSGGSEHSGSVMFTSGTGQSVVVYVSLGAPLAEKQSLVVAHGGDTTMNKVTETLYRAQFAAPSTDDLQEAFTFDVEMKDGNKVIHAVRPAGGYVVRRSTFPIKDVRVSPSCSTSTSAGPAQVTVVLNDYQYGERYELKVTGGGAEVGNFMALDFHTLRHTPYWRNPQDPAEYPEMPNATGTYYEYVAGTATYDFVMHLGDAVWTQPGGLSGPTTKNSLLVRFAGEPSNFAGWVAAGKPPSNRLVLVPIVEKIQKTTGSTPLRVTSFATFYVEDVVSKGGDVAVSGLFVEYTAPSLDVVDNPPGPLAVEAVHLTAIGLDF
;
A
#
# COMPACT_ATOMS: atom_id res chain seq x y z
N MET A 1 -23.77 -13.40 -88.55
CA MET A 1 -25.23 -13.36 -88.27
C MET A 1 -25.78 -14.64 -87.62
N ALA A 2 -25.36 -15.85 -88.03
CA ALA A 2 -25.89 -17.11 -87.46
C ALA A 2 -25.42 -17.46 -86.03
N ARG A 3 -24.27 -16.94 -85.57
CA ARG A 3 -23.80 -17.12 -84.17
C ARG A 3 -24.53 -16.25 -83.14
N MET A 4 -25.13 -15.12 -83.56
CA MET A 4 -25.82 -14.19 -82.65
C MET A 4 -27.24 -14.65 -82.31
N ARG A 5 -27.90 -15.37 -83.23
CA ARG A 5 -29.26 -15.91 -83.02
C ARG A 5 -29.30 -17.11 -82.06
N ARG A 6 -28.18 -17.81 -81.85
CA ARG A 6 -28.10 -18.97 -80.96
C ARG A 6 -28.12 -18.57 -79.47
N LEU A 7 -27.59 -17.38 -79.15
CA LEU A 7 -27.60 -16.82 -77.79
C LEU A 7 -28.99 -16.40 -77.30
N TRP A 8 -29.98 -16.28 -78.20
CA TRP A 8 -31.33 -15.78 -77.88
C TRP A 8 -32.38 -16.88 -77.72
N THR A 9 -32.00 -18.14 -77.96
CA THR A 9 -32.90 -19.31 -77.90
C THR A 9 -32.46 -20.38 -76.89
N GLU A 10 -31.40 -20.14 -76.13
CA GLU A 10 -30.91 -21.04 -75.09
C GLU A 10 -31.26 -20.45 -73.71
N GLU A 11 -31.95 -21.23 -72.85
CA GLU A 11 -32.38 -20.82 -71.50
C GLU A 11 -31.20 -20.39 -70.60
N ASP A 12 -29.98 -20.77 -70.97
CA ASP A 12 -28.70 -20.36 -70.36
C ASP A 12 -28.42 -18.85 -70.46
N GLY A 13 -28.98 -18.15 -71.46
CA GLY A 13 -28.81 -16.71 -71.64
C GLY A 13 -29.59 -15.86 -70.63
N ALA A 14 -30.79 -16.31 -70.24
CA ALA A 14 -31.60 -15.63 -69.22
C ALA A 14 -30.98 -15.78 -67.82
N PHE A 15 -30.40 -16.97 -67.54
CA PHE A 15 -29.64 -17.20 -66.32
C PHE A 15 -28.42 -16.26 -66.24
N ALA A 16 -27.68 -16.08 -67.34
CA ALA A 16 -26.53 -15.17 -67.37
C ALA A 16 -26.91 -13.71 -67.02
N VAL A 17 -28.05 -13.22 -67.54
CA VAL A 17 -28.56 -11.86 -67.23
C VAL A 17 -29.01 -11.75 -65.78
N MET A 18 -29.77 -12.72 -65.28
CA MET A 18 -30.22 -12.74 -63.89
C MET A 18 -29.05 -12.87 -62.91
N PHE A 19 -28.07 -13.71 -63.24
CA PHE A 19 -26.83 -13.87 -62.47
C PHE A 19 -26.03 -12.57 -62.44
N ALA A 20 -25.88 -11.88 -63.57
CA ALA A 20 -25.20 -10.59 -63.62
C ALA A 20 -25.89 -9.53 -62.73
N LEU A 21 -27.23 -9.47 -62.74
CA LEU A 21 -27.99 -8.56 -61.87
C LEU A 21 -27.85 -8.93 -60.39
N LEU A 22 -27.95 -10.21 -60.05
CA LEU A 22 -27.77 -10.69 -58.67
C LEU A 22 -26.34 -10.45 -58.18
N LEU A 23 -25.33 -10.62 -59.04
CA LEU A 23 -23.94 -10.36 -58.71
C LEU A 23 -23.73 -8.89 -58.33
N VAL A 24 -24.32 -7.96 -59.07
CA VAL A 24 -24.28 -6.52 -58.74
C VAL A 24 -24.91 -6.25 -57.38
N VAL A 25 -26.07 -6.87 -57.09
CA VAL A 25 -26.75 -6.72 -55.80
C VAL A 25 -25.91 -7.29 -54.65
N ILE A 26 -25.31 -8.46 -54.83
CA ILE A 26 -24.44 -9.10 -53.82
C ILE A 26 -23.19 -8.26 -53.56
N ILE A 27 -22.55 -7.73 -54.62
CA ILE A 27 -21.39 -6.83 -54.48
C ILE A 27 -21.81 -5.55 -53.76
N GLY A 28 -22.97 -4.99 -54.09
CA GLY A 28 -23.54 -3.81 -53.43
C GLY A 28 -23.74 -4.02 -51.92
N PHE A 29 -24.40 -5.12 -51.53
CA PHE A 29 -24.57 -5.46 -50.11
C PHE A 29 -23.25 -5.77 -49.41
N SER A 30 -22.30 -6.42 -50.09
CA SER A 30 -20.97 -6.73 -49.53
C SER A 30 -20.18 -5.44 -49.25
N ALA A 31 -20.22 -4.48 -50.19
CA ALA A 31 -19.55 -3.20 -50.01
C ALA A 31 -20.20 -2.36 -48.89
N LEU A 32 -21.53 -2.37 -48.76
CA LEU A 32 -22.22 -1.73 -47.65
C LEU A 32 -21.85 -2.36 -46.30
N ALA A 33 -21.76 -3.69 -46.24
CA ALA A 33 -21.33 -4.40 -45.04
C ALA A 33 -19.90 -4.02 -44.62
N VAL A 34 -19.00 -3.81 -45.59
CA VAL A 34 -17.64 -3.32 -45.35
C VAL A 34 -17.64 -1.89 -44.84
N ASP A 35 -18.42 -0.97 -45.41
CA ASP A 35 -18.55 0.42 -44.93
C ASP A 35 -19.00 0.47 -43.46
N VAL A 36 -20.10 -0.22 -43.15
CA VAL A 36 -20.66 -0.25 -41.80
C VAL A 36 -19.69 -0.91 -40.83
N GLY A 37 -19.04 -2.01 -41.24
CA GLY A 37 -18.01 -2.69 -40.44
C GLY A 37 -16.82 -1.78 -40.14
N TYR A 38 -16.36 -1.02 -41.14
CA TYR A 38 -15.28 -0.06 -40.98
C TYR A 38 -15.67 1.08 -40.03
N TRP A 39 -16.83 1.71 -40.21
CA TRP A 39 -17.28 2.79 -39.32
C TRP A 39 -17.53 2.32 -37.89
N TYR A 40 -18.04 1.10 -37.69
CA TYR A 40 -18.21 0.54 -36.36
C TYR A 40 -16.86 0.28 -35.68
N ALA A 41 -15.89 -0.26 -36.41
CA ALA A 41 -14.52 -0.44 -35.91
C ALA A 41 -13.84 0.90 -35.60
N SER A 42 -13.98 1.89 -36.47
CA SER A 42 -13.50 3.26 -36.26
C SER A 42 -14.14 3.91 -35.03
N LYS A 43 -15.47 3.76 -34.85
CA LYS A 43 -16.17 4.28 -33.67
C LYS A 43 -15.67 3.63 -32.37
N ARG A 44 -15.46 2.32 -32.36
CA ARG A 44 -14.89 1.61 -31.19
C ARG A 44 -13.48 2.12 -30.86
N GLN A 45 -12.65 2.32 -31.88
CA GLN A 45 -11.29 2.85 -31.66
C GLN A 45 -11.31 4.29 -31.15
N LEU A 46 -12.21 5.13 -31.67
CA LEU A 46 -12.42 6.48 -31.15
C LEU A 46 -12.91 6.46 -29.70
N GLN A 47 -13.79 5.53 -29.33
CA GLN A 47 -14.22 5.38 -27.95
C GLN A 47 -13.05 5.04 -27.02
N THR A 48 -12.19 4.08 -27.40
CA THR A 48 -10.95 3.78 -26.66
C THR A 48 -10.07 5.00 -26.48
N ALA A 49 -9.94 5.84 -27.51
CA ALA A 49 -9.18 7.09 -27.43
C ALA A 49 -9.83 8.12 -26.51
N ALA A 50 -11.15 8.30 -26.59
CA ALA A 50 -11.90 9.21 -25.72
C ALA A 50 -11.80 8.78 -24.25
N ASP A 51 -11.98 7.49 -23.97
CA ASP A 51 -11.94 6.90 -22.63
C ASP A 51 -10.56 7.07 -21.99
N ALA A 52 -9.50 6.73 -22.73
CA ALA A 52 -8.13 6.89 -22.26
C ALA A 52 -7.78 8.37 -21.99
N ALA A 53 -8.22 9.26 -22.87
CA ALA A 53 -7.99 10.69 -22.73
C ALA A 53 -8.77 11.31 -21.56
N ALA A 54 -10.04 10.93 -21.38
CA ALA A 54 -10.86 11.39 -20.26
C ALA A 54 -10.28 10.91 -18.92
N LEU A 55 -9.91 9.64 -18.80
CA LEU A 55 -9.28 9.10 -17.58
C LEU A 55 -7.97 9.81 -17.25
N ALA A 56 -7.09 10.00 -18.23
CA ALA A 56 -5.80 10.66 -18.02
C ALA A 56 -5.96 12.14 -17.65
N GLY A 57 -6.85 12.88 -18.34
CA GLY A 57 -7.14 14.27 -18.01
C GLY A 57 -7.76 14.41 -16.62
N CYS A 58 -8.66 13.50 -16.25
CA CYS A 58 -9.30 13.54 -14.92
C CYS A 58 -8.32 13.10 -13.80
N GLN A 59 -7.28 12.31 -14.12
CA GLN A 59 -6.19 12.05 -13.19
C GLN A 59 -5.37 13.30 -12.91
N ASP A 60 -5.03 14.07 -13.95
CA ASP A 60 -4.35 15.37 -13.77
C ASP A 60 -5.24 16.37 -13.01
N LEU A 61 -6.56 16.33 -13.21
CA LEU A 61 -7.51 17.12 -12.43
C LEU A 61 -7.46 16.76 -10.94
N ALA A 62 -7.38 15.46 -10.60
CA ALA A 62 -7.26 15.01 -9.21
C ALA A 62 -5.94 15.45 -8.56
N HIS A 63 -4.87 15.60 -9.34
CA HIS A 63 -3.59 16.17 -8.89
C HIS A 63 -3.54 17.70 -8.93
N GLU A 64 -4.69 18.37 -8.98
CA GLU A 64 -4.84 19.83 -8.98
C GLU A 64 -4.02 20.54 -10.08
N GLN A 65 -3.81 19.88 -11.23
CA GLN A 65 -3.08 20.47 -12.34
C GLN A 65 -3.91 21.59 -13.01
N SER A 66 -3.20 22.51 -13.69
CA SER A 66 -3.88 23.58 -14.45
C SER A 66 -4.67 23.01 -15.64
N ASN A 67 -5.78 23.67 -16.02
CA ASN A 67 -6.57 23.27 -17.19
C ASN A 67 -5.75 23.11 -18.49
N GLY A 68 -4.69 23.91 -18.67
CA GLY A 68 -3.80 23.78 -19.82
C GLY A 68 -2.95 22.51 -19.81
N ALA A 69 -2.45 22.12 -18.63
CA ALA A 69 -1.71 20.86 -18.45
C ALA A 69 -2.63 19.65 -18.64
N ILE A 70 -3.81 19.67 -18.02
CA ILE A 70 -4.85 18.64 -18.16
C ILE A 70 -5.17 18.42 -19.66
N TRP A 71 -5.40 19.49 -20.41
CA TRP A 71 -5.76 19.37 -21.81
C TRP A 71 -4.61 18.87 -22.69
N THR A 72 -3.37 19.22 -22.36
CA THR A 72 -2.18 18.67 -23.04
C THR A 72 -2.12 17.14 -22.85
N THR A 73 -2.40 16.65 -21.65
CA THR A 73 -2.47 15.21 -21.35
C THR A 73 -3.63 14.53 -22.07
N VAL A 74 -4.80 15.16 -22.14
CA VAL A 74 -5.96 14.67 -22.94
C VAL A 74 -5.55 14.46 -24.41
N GLU A 75 -4.87 15.44 -25.01
CA GLU A 75 -4.43 15.35 -26.41
C GLU A 75 -3.39 14.25 -26.63
N ASP A 76 -2.41 14.11 -25.73
CA ASP A 76 -1.38 13.06 -25.79
C ASP A 76 -1.99 11.66 -25.67
N TYR A 77 -2.86 11.43 -24.67
CA TYR A 77 -3.49 10.12 -24.48
C TYR A 77 -4.49 9.77 -25.59
N ALA A 78 -5.24 10.74 -26.11
CA ALA A 78 -6.08 10.51 -27.30
C ALA A 78 -5.20 10.14 -28.50
N GLY A 79 -4.11 10.89 -28.73
CA GLY A 79 -3.14 10.68 -29.81
C GLY A 79 -2.54 9.27 -29.81
N ARG A 80 -2.10 8.78 -28.65
CA ARG A 80 -1.53 7.43 -28.48
C ARG A 80 -2.55 6.31 -28.74
N ASN A 81 -3.84 6.60 -28.56
CA ASN A 81 -4.92 5.64 -28.72
C ASN A 81 -5.68 5.78 -30.05
N PHE A 82 -5.28 6.71 -30.93
CA PHE A 82 -5.70 6.71 -32.33
C PHE A 82 -4.99 5.59 -33.09
N GLY A 83 -5.46 4.36 -32.87
CA GLY A 83 -4.97 3.14 -33.50
C GLY A 83 -5.68 2.81 -34.81
N ARG A 84 -5.36 1.64 -35.37
CA ARG A 84 -6.07 1.11 -36.54
C ARG A 84 -7.53 0.78 -36.16
N PRO A 85 -8.51 1.01 -37.06
CA PRO A 85 -8.37 1.29 -38.48
C PRO A 85 -8.33 2.78 -38.86
N LEU A 86 -8.22 3.69 -37.87
CA LEU A 86 -8.22 5.12 -38.09
C LEU A 86 -6.94 5.60 -38.80
N ASN A 87 -7.05 6.70 -39.53
CA ASN A 87 -5.90 7.45 -40.00
C ASN A 87 -5.66 8.63 -39.05
N LEU A 88 -4.47 8.69 -38.45
CA LEU A 88 -4.08 9.72 -37.47
C LEU A 88 -4.31 11.15 -38.00
N SER A 89 -4.05 11.40 -39.28
CA SER A 89 -4.24 12.72 -39.90
C SER A 89 -5.70 13.19 -39.95
N ASN A 90 -6.65 12.26 -39.81
CA ASN A 90 -8.08 12.55 -39.84
C ASN A 90 -8.69 12.57 -38.44
N CYS A 91 -7.89 12.38 -37.39
CA CYS A 91 -8.37 12.34 -36.01
C CYS A 91 -8.09 13.68 -35.31
N SER A 92 -9.03 14.14 -34.49
CA SER A 92 -8.82 15.33 -33.67
C SER A 92 -9.58 15.23 -32.35
N VAL A 93 -9.04 15.89 -31.32
CA VAL A 93 -9.72 16.14 -30.05
C VAL A 93 -10.42 17.50 -30.15
N VAL A 94 -11.68 17.57 -29.77
CA VAL A 94 -12.44 18.83 -29.76
C VAL A 94 -12.06 19.60 -28.49
N PRO A 95 -11.53 20.83 -28.57
CA PRO A 95 -11.16 21.61 -27.39
C PRO A 95 -12.38 22.05 -26.58
N PRO A 96 -12.23 22.36 -25.27
CA PRO A 96 -13.30 22.90 -24.47
C PRO A 96 -13.83 24.20 -25.07
N SER A 97 -15.15 24.29 -25.18
CA SER A 97 -15.83 25.44 -25.80
C SER A 97 -17.23 25.59 -25.20
N ALA A 98 -17.86 26.74 -25.45
CA ALA A 98 -19.21 27.03 -24.97
C ALA A 98 -20.27 26.02 -25.48
N ASP A 99 -19.96 25.27 -26.55
CA ASP A 99 -20.82 24.24 -27.13
C ASP A 99 -20.88 22.96 -26.27
N GLY A 100 -20.04 22.84 -25.22
CA GLY A 100 -20.11 21.77 -24.23
C GLY A 100 -19.70 20.37 -24.70
N MET A 101 -19.11 20.26 -25.90
CA MET A 101 -18.66 18.99 -26.49
C MET A 101 -17.49 18.39 -25.71
N SER A 102 -16.57 19.23 -25.25
CA SER A 102 -15.53 18.87 -24.29
C SER A 102 -15.51 19.92 -23.20
N ASP A 103 -15.13 19.52 -21.99
CA ASP A 103 -15.19 20.39 -20.82
C ASP A 103 -14.29 19.88 -19.69
N ILE A 104 -13.83 20.80 -18.85
CA ILE A 104 -13.13 20.50 -17.59
C ILE A 104 -13.97 21.11 -16.48
N GLY A 105 -14.68 20.25 -15.76
CA GLY A 105 -15.47 20.63 -14.59
C GLY A 105 -14.65 20.56 -13.29
N PRO A 106 -15.27 20.89 -12.14
CA PRO A 106 -14.60 20.84 -10.84
C PRO A 106 -14.19 19.42 -10.40
N ASN A 107 -14.86 18.38 -10.92
CA ASN A 107 -14.60 16.98 -10.56
C ASN A 107 -14.74 16.02 -11.76
N TYR A 108 -14.73 16.55 -12.99
CA TYR A 108 -14.89 15.74 -14.19
C TYR A 108 -14.13 16.32 -15.38
N VAL A 109 -13.78 15.44 -16.32
CA VAL A 109 -13.25 15.81 -17.64
C VAL A 109 -14.08 15.11 -18.72
N LYS A 110 -14.67 15.92 -19.60
CA LYS A 110 -15.45 15.49 -20.76
C LYS A 110 -14.59 15.66 -22.02
N VAL A 111 -14.42 14.58 -22.77
CA VAL A 111 -13.59 14.55 -23.98
C VAL A 111 -14.42 14.06 -25.15
N THR A 112 -14.48 14.86 -26.22
CA THR A 112 -14.97 14.44 -27.53
C THR A 112 -13.82 14.32 -28.51
N VAL A 113 -13.74 13.17 -29.19
CA VAL A 113 -12.82 12.94 -30.31
C VAL A 113 -13.61 12.73 -31.59
N THR A 114 -13.04 13.15 -32.71
CA THR A 114 -13.67 13.01 -34.03
C THR A 114 -12.73 12.40 -35.03
N SER A 115 -13.28 11.68 -36.01
CA SER A 115 -12.53 11.26 -37.19
C SER A 115 -13.36 11.35 -38.46
N ASP A 116 -12.76 11.86 -39.52
CA ASP A 116 -13.31 11.81 -40.87
C ASP A 116 -12.94 10.46 -41.51
N SER A 117 -13.91 9.55 -41.54
CA SER A 117 -13.74 8.19 -42.05
C SER A 117 -14.16 8.10 -43.52
N PRO A 118 -13.36 7.45 -44.38
CA PRO A 118 -13.71 7.28 -45.79
C PRO A 118 -14.99 6.46 -45.93
N ALA A 119 -15.79 6.87 -46.91
CA ALA A 119 -16.89 6.10 -47.46
C ALA A 119 -16.38 5.25 -48.64
N PHE A 120 -16.64 3.94 -48.68
CA PHE A 120 -16.34 3.12 -49.87
C PHE A 120 -17.53 3.09 -50.83
N LEU A 121 -18.70 2.57 -50.40
CA LEU A 121 -19.91 2.50 -51.22
C LEU A 121 -20.74 3.79 -51.12
N SER A 122 -20.78 4.46 -49.98
CA SER A 122 -21.55 5.72 -49.86
C SER A 122 -21.00 6.88 -50.71
N ARG A 123 -19.81 6.74 -51.29
CA ARG A 123 -19.30 7.61 -52.37
C ARG A 123 -20.19 7.60 -53.60
N VAL A 124 -20.79 6.45 -53.93
CA VAL A 124 -21.76 6.34 -55.05
C VAL A 124 -23.01 7.17 -54.79
N LEU A 125 -23.33 7.46 -53.52
CA LEU A 125 -24.43 8.32 -53.09
C LEU A 125 -24.01 9.78 -52.85
N GLY A 126 -22.80 10.17 -53.27
CA GLY A 126 -22.29 11.54 -53.15
C GLY A 126 -21.78 11.93 -51.77
N ARG A 127 -21.50 10.96 -50.88
CA ARG A 127 -20.84 11.21 -49.58
C ARG A 127 -19.41 10.69 -49.62
N GLU A 128 -18.44 11.60 -49.64
CA GLU A 128 -17.02 11.25 -49.76
C GLU A 128 -16.41 10.74 -48.45
N ASP A 129 -16.81 11.36 -47.34
CA ASP A 129 -16.39 11.03 -45.97
C ASP A 129 -17.57 11.15 -44.99
N VAL A 130 -17.48 10.41 -43.88
CA VAL A 130 -18.42 10.48 -42.76
C VAL A 130 -17.66 10.86 -41.50
N ARG A 131 -18.08 11.94 -40.86
CA ARG A 131 -17.54 12.36 -39.57
C ARG A 131 -18.11 11.49 -38.46
N ILE A 132 -17.27 10.68 -37.85
CA ILE A 132 -17.59 9.85 -36.69
C ILE A 132 -17.13 10.59 -35.44
N ARG A 133 -17.94 10.54 -34.39
CA ARG A 133 -17.61 11.10 -33.08
C ARG A 133 -17.70 10.02 -32.01
N ALA A 134 -16.85 10.14 -31.00
CA ALA A 134 -16.96 9.43 -29.74
C ALA A 134 -16.74 10.42 -28.60
N GLN A 135 -17.44 10.19 -27.50
CA GLN A 135 -17.40 11.05 -26.33
C GLN A 135 -17.24 10.18 -25.08
N SER A 136 -16.49 10.69 -24.12
CA SER A 136 -16.29 10.05 -22.83
C SER A 136 -16.20 11.08 -21.72
N ILE A 137 -16.67 10.72 -20.53
CA ILE A 137 -16.59 11.53 -19.33
C ILE A 137 -15.94 10.70 -18.24
N ALA A 138 -14.87 11.22 -17.67
CA ALA A 138 -14.27 10.69 -16.46
C ALA A 138 -14.57 11.61 -15.27
N ARG A 139 -14.78 11.03 -14.09
CA ARG A 139 -15.06 11.74 -12.84
C ARG A 139 -14.14 11.27 -11.72
N ILE A 140 -13.84 12.18 -10.82
CA ILE A 140 -13.23 11.87 -9.53
C ILE A 140 -14.32 11.28 -8.63
N GLY A 141 -14.05 10.10 -8.09
CA GLY A 141 -14.87 9.44 -7.08
C GLY A 141 -14.00 8.78 -6.02
N TYR A 142 -14.63 8.11 -5.06
CA TYR A 142 -13.93 7.48 -3.94
C TYR A 142 -14.13 5.97 -3.97
N VAL A 143 -13.05 5.21 -3.91
CA VAL A 143 -13.08 3.74 -3.88
C VAL A 143 -13.81 3.26 -2.63
N THR A 144 -14.85 2.45 -2.82
CA THR A 144 -15.58 1.78 -1.73
C THR A 144 -15.38 0.27 -1.72
N GLY A 145 -14.85 -0.29 -2.80
CA GLY A 145 -14.53 -1.70 -2.86
C GLY A 145 -13.47 -2.00 -3.92
N ALA A 146 -12.90 -3.19 -3.80
CA ALA A 146 -11.88 -3.68 -4.69
C ALA A 146 -12.10 -5.15 -5.05
N ARG A 147 -11.97 -5.43 -6.35
CA ARG A 147 -11.91 -6.80 -6.86
C ARG A 147 -10.50 -7.33 -6.75
N SER A 148 -10.40 -8.57 -6.30
CA SER A 148 -9.17 -9.34 -6.26
C SER A 148 -7.96 -8.63 -5.56
N PRO A 149 -8.11 -8.12 -4.33
CA PRO A 149 -6.97 -7.64 -3.56
C PRO A 149 -5.98 -8.77 -3.25
N ALA A 150 -4.73 -8.42 -2.98
CA ALA A 150 -3.73 -9.35 -2.47
C ALA A 150 -4.22 -9.99 -1.16
N PRO A 151 -3.92 -11.28 -0.93
CA PRO A 151 -4.43 -12.02 0.22
C PRO A 151 -3.62 -11.75 1.51
N TRP A 152 -3.11 -10.54 1.66
CA TRP A 152 -2.41 -10.06 2.83
C TRP A 152 -2.76 -8.60 3.09
N GLY A 153 -2.97 -8.23 4.37
CA GLY A 153 -3.29 -6.87 4.78
C GLY A 153 -2.12 -6.13 5.41
N LEU A 154 -2.18 -4.79 5.34
CA LEU A 154 -1.29 -3.86 6.02
C LEU A 154 -2.00 -3.21 7.22
N PRO A 155 -1.35 -3.07 8.38
CA PRO A 155 -1.97 -2.37 9.50
C PRO A 155 -2.19 -0.89 9.16
N LEU A 156 -3.31 -0.34 9.59
CA LEU A 156 -3.51 1.10 9.64
C LEU A 156 -2.44 1.72 10.56
N LEU A 157 -1.60 2.60 10.02
CA LEU A 157 -0.55 3.28 10.80
C LEU A 157 -1.06 4.49 11.59
N ARG A 158 -2.33 4.85 11.40
CA ARG A 158 -2.94 6.00 12.07
C ARG A 158 -3.41 5.62 13.46
N ALA A 159 -2.97 6.39 14.45
CA ALA A 159 -3.56 6.39 15.79
C ALA A 159 -4.25 7.72 16.08
N THR A 160 -5.38 7.64 16.79
CA THR A 160 -6.21 8.75 17.25
C THR A 160 -6.01 9.06 18.73
N ALA A 161 -5.44 8.12 19.50
CA ALA A 161 -5.01 8.33 20.87
C ALA A 161 -3.75 7.50 21.16
N VAL A 162 -2.86 8.03 22.00
CA VAL A 162 -1.64 7.34 22.42
C VAL A 162 -1.51 7.43 23.94
N ALA A 163 -1.18 6.31 24.57
CA ALA A 163 -0.90 6.24 26.00
C ALA A 163 0.45 5.60 26.27
N ALA A 164 1.08 6.01 27.37
CA ALA A 164 2.27 5.38 27.92
C ALA A 164 1.99 4.82 29.31
N LEU A 165 2.61 3.70 29.65
CA LEU A 165 2.56 3.13 30.99
C LEU A 165 3.93 2.56 31.37
N ALA A 166 4.24 2.58 32.67
CA ALA A 166 5.50 2.07 33.21
C ALA A 166 5.24 0.93 34.19
N GLY A 167 5.99 -0.17 34.05
CA GLY A 167 5.99 -1.28 35.01
C GLY A 167 4.63 -1.98 35.19
N GLY A 168 3.77 -1.94 34.17
CA GLY A 168 2.39 -2.46 34.26
C GLY A 168 1.44 -1.57 35.07
N GLY A 169 1.80 -0.31 35.32
CA GLY A 169 0.93 0.68 35.94
C GLY A 169 -0.22 1.15 35.03
N ALA A 170 -0.92 2.20 35.47
CA ALA A 170 -2.00 2.79 34.71
C ALA A 170 -1.52 3.49 33.44
N GLU A 171 -2.42 3.60 32.46
CA GLU A 171 -2.20 4.38 31.25
C GLU A 171 -2.15 5.88 31.55
N HIS A 172 -1.18 6.55 30.95
CA HIS A 172 -1.06 7.99 30.91
C HIS A 172 -1.20 8.47 29.47
N TRP A 173 -2.29 9.17 29.18
CA TRP A 173 -2.57 9.71 27.85
C TRP A 173 -1.56 10.78 27.46
N LEU A 174 -1.09 10.71 26.22
CA LEU A 174 -0.18 11.69 25.63
C LEU A 174 -0.97 12.70 24.80
N ASP A 175 -0.43 13.92 24.72
CA ASP A 175 -1.00 14.99 23.90
C ASP A 175 -0.35 14.98 22.52
N LYS A 176 -1.17 15.22 21.48
CA LYS A 176 -0.66 15.40 20.12
C LYS A 176 0.06 16.74 20.02
N VAL A 177 1.36 16.70 19.72
CA VAL A 177 2.21 17.90 19.64
C VAL A 177 2.18 18.50 18.23
N SER A 178 2.50 17.69 17.23
CA SER A 178 2.57 18.11 15.83
C SER A 178 2.65 16.90 14.91
N GLY A 179 1.93 16.90 13.78
CA GLY A 179 1.97 15.80 12.81
C GLY A 179 1.74 14.45 13.50
N ASP A 180 2.73 13.57 13.44
CA ASP A 180 2.70 12.21 14.01
C ASP A 180 3.37 12.11 15.39
N THR A 181 3.69 13.24 16.02
CA THR A 181 4.39 13.29 17.30
C THR A 181 3.43 13.52 18.46
N TRP A 182 3.53 12.66 19.46
CA TRP A 182 2.78 12.70 20.71
C TRP A 182 3.74 12.82 21.88
N SER A 183 3.37 13.55 22.92
CA SER A 183 4.22 13.69 24.10
C SER A 183 3.39 13.85 25.36
N GLY A 184 3.94 13.38 26.47
CA GLY A 184 3.30 13.45 27.77
C GLY A 184 4.26 12.97 28.84
N THR A 185 3.81 13.04 30.09
CA THR A 185 4.67 12.78 31.24
C THR A 185 4.15 11.61 32.06
N LEU A 186 5.01 10.63 32.29
CA LEU A 186 4.81 9.61 33.30
C LEU A 186 5.08 10.22 34.69
N PRO A 187 4.26 9.88 35.70
CA PRO A 187 4.34 10.49 37.02
C PRO A 187 5.67 10.20 37.71
N ALA A 188 6.01 11.05 38.68
CA ALA A 188 7.17 10.80 39.53
C ALA A 188 7.04 9.44 40.23
N GLY A 189 8.15 8.70 40.29
CA GLY A 189 8.20 7.36 40.87
C GLY A 189 7.86 6.21 39.92
N SER A 190 7.46 6.47 38.67
CA SER A 190 7.33 5.44 37.65
C SER A 190 8.65 4.69 37.43
N LEU A 191 8.60 3.35 37.46
CA LEU A 191 9.75 2.47 37.28
C LEU A 191 9.37 1.26 36.42
N GLY A 192 10.37 0.64 35.81
CA GLY A 192 10.22 -0.57 35.00
C GLY A 192 10.18 -0.31 33.50
N SER A 193 9.79 -1.33 32.74
CA SER A 193 9.64 -1.23 31.29
C SER A 193 8.54 -0.25 30.92
N VAL A 194 8.80 0.60 29.93
CA VAL A 194 7.79 1.47 29.32
C VAL A 194 7.11 0.71 28.18
N LEU A 195 5.78 0.79 28.17
CA LEU A 195 4.91 0.26 27.12
C LEU A 195 4.11 1.43 26.54
N ILE A 196 4.07 1.51 25.21
CA ILE A 196 3.23 2.45 24.47
C ILE A 196 2.04 1.69 23.89
N HIS A 197 0.85 2.27 24.04
CA HIS A 197 -0.36 1.87 23.33
C HIS A 197 -0.76 2.96 22.35
N ALA A 198 -0.96 2.58 21.09
CA ALA A 198 -1.49 3.45 20.04
C ALA A 198 -2.86 2.92 19.57
N TYR A 199 -3.90 3.75 19.69
CA TYR A 199 -5.29 3.38 19.46
C TYR A 199 -5.83 3.99 18.17
N ASN A 200 -6.71 3.28 17.46
CA ASN A 200 -7.21 3.65 16.13
C ASN A 200 -8.70 4.05 16.06
N ASP A 201 -9.32 4.50 17.17
CA ASP A 201 -10.75 4.87 17.33
C ASP A 201 -11.84 3.84 16.95
N GLN A 202 -11.43 2.68 16.47
CA GLN A 202 -12.31 1.55 16.19
C GLN A 202 -13.13 1.17 17.44
N ARG A 203 -14.44 0.94 17.31
CA ARG A 203 -15.32 0.65 18.45
C ARG A 203 -16.35 -0.46 18.19
N LEU A 204 -16.10 -1.34 17.20
CA LEU A 204 -17.07 -2.40 16.90
C LEU A 204 -17.22 -3.38 18.07
N ASP A 205 -16.13 -3.67 18.78
CA ASP A 205 -16.16 -4.49 19.98
C ASP A 205 -16.28 -3.63 21.26
N PRO A 206 -17.36 -3.78 22.05
CA PRO A 206 -17.52 -3.12 23.34
C PRO A 206 -16.40 -3.40 24.36
N ALA A 207 -15.65 -4.50 24.20
CA ALA A 207 -14.48 -4.78 25.04
C ALA A 207 -13.32 -3.79 24.80
N TYR A 208 -13.34 -3.08 23.66
CA TYR A 208 -12.31 -2.13 23.23
C TYR A 208 -12.92 -0.74 22.99
N PRO A 209 -13.36 -0.02 24.05
CA PRO A 209 -14.06 1.27 23.90
C PRO A 209 -13.18 2.39 23.31
N ASN A 210 -11.86 2.22 23.31
CA ASN A 210 -10.90 3.15 22.71
C ASN A 210 -10.28 2.61 21.41
N GLY A 211 -10.73 1.46 20.92
CA GLY A 211 -10.05 0.69 19.87
C GLY A 211 -9.08 -0.33 20.42
N VAL A 212 -8.68 -1.24 19.53
CA VAL A 212 -7.70 -2.25 19.84
C VAL A 212 -6.31 -1.61 19.75
N PRO A 213 -5.54 -1.56 20.86
CA PRO A 213 -4.26 -0.88 20.82
C PRO A 213 -3.21 -1.69 20.07
N GLU A 214 -2.38 -0.95 19.35
CA GLU A 214 -1.07 -1.37 18.89
C GLU A 214 -0.03 -1.14 19.99
N ASP A 215 0.58 -2.23 20.43
CA ASP A 215 1.46 -2.24 21.59
C ASP A 215 2.92 -2.14 21.14
N ALA A 216 3.73 -1.31 21.79
CA ALA A 216 5.19 -1.34 21.68
C ALA A 216 5.83 -1.57 23.06
N PRO A 217 5.95 -2.85 23.49
CA PRO A 217 6.52 -3.20 24.79
C PRO A 217 8.03 -3.00 24.78
N GLY A 218 8.63 -2.72 25.94
CA GLY A 218 10.09 -2.60 26.06
C GLY A 218 10.65 -1.32 25.46
N THR A 219 9.82 -0.31 25.21
CA THR A 219 10.20 0.96 24.58
C THR A 219 10.82 1.92 25.61
N GLY A 220 12.04 1.59 26.01
CA GLY A 220 12.72 2.28 27.10
C GLY A 220 12.41 1.66 28.46
N TYR A 221 13.27 1.98 29.42
CA TYR A 221 13.17 1.52 30.80
C TYR A 221 13.40 2.71 31.71
N LEU A 222 12.58 2.81 32.75
CA LEU A 222 12.75 3.76 33.84
C LEU A 222 13.43 3.03 35.00
N VAL A 223 14.73 3.27 35.15
CA VAL A 223 15.56 2.51 36.07
C VAL A 223 16.02 3.37 37.24
N ARG A 224 15.91 2.82 38.45
CA ARG A 224 16.55 3.40 39.63
C ARG A 224 17.98 2.87 39.72
N ILE A 225 18.96 3.76 39.75
CA ILE A 225 20.35 3.39 40.04
C ILE A 225 20.42 3.04 41.54
N PRO A 226 20.88 1.83 41.92
CA PRO A 226 20.97 1.45 43.33
C PRO A 226 21.90 2.35 44.14
N ASP A 227 21.58 2.56 45.42
CA ASP A 227 22.43 3.33 46.32
C ASP A 227 23.84 2.73 46.41
N GLY A 228 24.86 3.59 46.46
CA GLY A 228 26.27 3.18 46.53
C GLY A 228 26.89 2.76 45.19
N VAL A 229 26.13 2.75 44.09
CA VAL A 229 26.66 2.58 42.74
C VAL A 229 27.16 3.95 42.24
N PRO A 230 28.44 4.10 41.83
CA PRO A 230 29.02 5.40 41.46
C PRO A 230 28.59 5.92 40.07
N LEU A 231 27.42 5.50 39.59
CA LEU A 231 26.83 5.95 38.33
C LEU A 231 25.97 7.20 38.59
N ALA A 232 26.20 8.27 37.83
CA ALA A 232 25.41 9.50 37.87
C ALA A 232 24.23 9.48 36.87
N GLY A 233 24.33 8.67 35.81
CA GLY A 233 23.28 8.57 34.80
C GLY A 233 23.61 7.56 33.71
N ILE A 234 22.56 7.06 33.08
CA ILE A 234 22.56 6.16 31.95
C ILE A 234 21.56 6.73 30.95
N SER A 235 22.02 6.97 29.73
CA SER A 235 21.16 7.36 28.61
C SER A 235 21.54 6.57 27.37
N GLN A 236 20.61 6.48 26.43
CA GLN A 236 20.80 5.74 25.20
C GLN A 236 20.32 6.54 24.00
N GLY A 237 20.69 6.08 22.81
CA GLY A 237 20.19 6.61 21.55
C GLY A 237 20.48 5.64 20.42
N ARG A 238 20.20 6.12 19.20
CA ARG A 238 20.40 5.36 17.97
C ARG A 238 21.41 6.03 17.06
N LEU A 239 22.38 5.28 16.57
CA LEU A 239 23.26 5.68 15.48
C LEU A 239 22.70 5.13 14.15
N SER A 240 22.46 6.02 13.19
CA SER A 240 21.95 5.68 11.85
C SER A 240 22.61 6.59 10.83
N GLY A 241 23.24 6.00 9.79
CA GLY A 241 23.92 6.78 8.75
C GLY A 241 25.01 7.73 9.27
N GLY A 242 25.66 7.40 10.38
CA GLY A 242 26.67 8.25 11.03
C GLY A 242 26.10 9.39 11.90
N SER A 243 24.78 9.56 11.95
CA SER A 243 24.12 10.54 12.81
C SER A 243 23.54 9.91 14.07
N GLU A 244 23.82 10.52 15.22
CA GLU A 244 23.27 10.11 16.51
C GLU A 244 21.90 10.75 16.76
N HIS A 245 20.94 9.93 17.19
CA HIS A 245 19.59 10.32 17.55
C HIS A 245 19.40 10.05 19.03
N SER A 246 19.70 11.05 19.86
CA SER A 246 19.65 10.93 21.32
C SER A 246 18.26 10.56 21.83
N GLY A 247 18.19 9.63 22.77
CA GLY A 247 16.95 9.18 23.40
C GLY A 247 16.09 8.24 22.54
N SER A 248 16.40 8.07 21.25
CA SER A 248 15.69 7.13 20.36
C SER A 248 15.94 5.68 20.79
N VAL A 249 14.86 4.94 20.99
CA VAL A 249 14.89 3.55 21.46
C VAL A 249 14.26 2.56 20.47
N MET A 250 13.89 3.03 19.27
CA MET A 250 13.32 2.19 18.21
C MET A 250 14.28 2.07 17.03
N PHE A 251 14.44 0.85 16.52
CA PHE A 251 15.39 0.51 15.48
C PHE A 251 14.68 -0.19 14.32
N THR A 252 15.13 0.02 13.09
CA THR A 252 14.56 -0.65 11.91
C THR A 252 15.41 -1.86 11.54
N SER A 253 14.80 -3.04 11.56
CA SER A 253 15.45 -4.31 11.17
C SER A 253 16.08 -4.19 9.78
N GLY A 254 17.29 -4.72 9.61
CA GLY A 254 18.00 -4.74 8.32
C GLY A 254 18.61 -3.41 7.87
N THR A 255 18.58 -2.34 8.69
CA THR A 255 19.14 -1.02 8.30
C THR A 255 20.54 -0.73 8.82
N GLY A 256 21.17 -1.70 9.51
CA GLY A 256 22.53 -1.54 10.05
C GLY A 256 22.66 -0.49 11.14
N GLN A 257 21.57 -0.20 11.86
CA GLN A 257 21.55 0.75 12.97
C GLN A 257 22.24 0.17 14.22
N SER A 258 22.83 1.04 15.04
CA SER A 258 23.52 0.66 16.28
C SER A 258 22.93 1.37 17.47
N VAL A 259 22.83 0.64 18.59
CA VAL A 259 22.50 1.22 19.89
C VAL A 259 23.72 1.94 20.42
N VAL A 260 23.54 3.17 20.90
CA VAL A 260 24.60 3.94 21.56
C VAL A 260 24.19 4.13 23.02
N VAL A 261 25.11 3.81 23.93
CA VAL A 261 24.87 3.92 25.37
C VAL A 261 25.90 4.87 25.97
N TYR A 262 25.41 5.83 26.73
CA TYR A 262 26.18 6.79 27.50
C TYR A 262 26.01 6.53 28.99
N VAL A 263 27.13 6.46 29.71
CA VAL A 263 27.14 6.31 31.15
C VAL A 263 27.95 7.47 31.74
N SER A 264 27.31 8.25 32.60
CA SER A 264 27.97 9.29 33.40
C SER A 264 28.25 8.77 34.81
N LEU A 265 29.39 9.17 35.36
CA LEU A 265 29.87 8.79 36.69
C LEU A 265 29.90 9.99 37.63
N GLY A 266 29.72 9.73 38.93
CA GLY A 266 29.92 10.74 39.96
C GLY A 266 31.39 11.11 40.18
N ALA A 267 32.31 10.19 39.85
CA ALA A 267 33.76 10.37 39.94
C ALA A 267 34.46 9.52 38.87
N PRO A 268 35.72 9.86 38.50
CA PRO A 268 36.49 9.06 37.53
C PRO A 268 36.71 7.61 37.99
N LEU A 269 36.82 6.69 37.03
CA LEU A 269 37.16 5.28 37.32
C LEU A 269 38.57 5.17 37.90
N ALA A 270 38.76 4.25 38.84
CA ALA A 270 40.10 3.86 39.29
C ALA A 270 40.87 3.11 38.18
N GLU A 271 42.20 3.03 38.29
CA GLU A 271 43.10 2.55 37.23
C GLU A 271 42.78 1.13 36.70
N LYS A 272 42.24 0.24 37.55
CA LYS A 272 41.85 -1.14 37.17
C LYS A 272 40.37 -1.30 36.82
N GLN A 273 39.58 -0.24 36.96
CA GLN A 273 38.15 -0.28 36.74
C GLN A 273 37.80 -0.02 35.28
N SER A 274 36.75 -0.69 34.82
CA SER A 274 36.18 -0.50 33.48
C SER A 274 34.66 -0.50 33.53
N LEU A 275 34.05 0.15 32.54
CA LEU A 275 32.62 0.05 32.29
C LEU A 275 32.38 -0.81 31.07
N VAL A 276 31.36 -1.65 31.15
CA VAL A 276 30.97 -2.59 30.11
C VAL A 276 29.46 -2.51 29.92
N VAL A 277 29.03 -2.54 28.65
CA VAL A 277 27.63 -2.82 28.29
C VAL A 277 27.52 -4.29 27.92
N ALA A 278 26.64 -5.02 28.60
CA ALA A 278 26.41 -6.44 28.34
C ALA A 278 25.10 -6.64 27.56
N HIS A 279 25.21 -7.20 26.35
CA HIS A 279 24.11 -7.51 25.45
C HIS A 279 24.48 -8.70 24.55
N GLY A 280 24.21 -9.93 24.99
CA GLY A 280 24.67 -11.16 24.32
C GLY A 280 26.20 -11.35 24.31
N GLY A 281 26.93 -10.40 24.87
CA GLY A 281 28.38 -10.30 24.98
C GLY A 281 28.77 -8.97 25.61
N ASP A 282 30.00 -8.90 26.12
CA ASP A 282 30.53 -7.72 26.82
C ASP A 282 31.18 -6.74 25.83
N THR A 283 30.71 -5.49 25.84
CA THR A 283 31.35 -4.39 25.09
C THR A 283 31.93 -3.37 26.06
N THR A 284 33.25 -3.27 26.12
CA THR A 284 33.94 -2.25 26.93
C THR A 284 33.61 -0.85 26.43
N MET A 285 33.23 0.03 27.36
CA MET A 285 32.91 1.42 27.05
C MET A 285 34.18 2.25 26.89
N ASN A 286 34.20 3.09 25.86
CA ASN A 286 35.27 4.05 25.62
C ASN A 286 35.07 5.32 26.44
N LYS A 287 36.16 5.82 27.01
CA LYS A 287 36.17 7.09 27.74
C LYS A 287 35.96 8.25 26.75
N VAL A 288 34.94 9.08 27.01
CA VAL A 288 34.67 10.33 26.26
C VAL A 288 35.24 11.51 27.03
N THR A 289 34.98 11.56 28.34
CA THR A 289 35.58 12.50 29.30
C THR A 289 35.97 11.75 30.57
N GLU A 290 36.51 12.44 31.57
CA GLU A 290 36.85 11.83 32.87
C GLU A 290 35.69 11.11 33.55
N THR A 291 34.45 11.53 33.29
CA THR A 291 33.25 10.97 33.92
C THR A 291 32.18 10.53 32.93
N LEU A 292 32.43 10.60 31.62
CA LEU A 292 31.48 10.19 30.59
C LEU A 292 32.09 9.09 29.73
N TYR A 293 31.37 7.99 29.59
CA TYR A 293 31.77 6.82 28.82
C TYR A 293 30.70 6.49 27.78
N ARG A 294 31.15 5.96 26.63
CA ARG A 294 30.31 5.62 25.48
C ARG A 294 30.63 4.21 24.99
N ALA A 295 29.60 3.39 24.79
CA ALA A 295 29.69 2.16 24.01
C ALA A 295 28.69 2.18 22.87
N GLN A 296 28.96 1.36 21.87
CA GLN A 296 28.01 1.09 20.80
C GLN A 296 28.04 -0.40 20.47
N PHE A 297 26.88 -0.93 20.11
CA PHE A 297 26.74 -2.28 19.59
C PHE A 297 25.64 -2.31 18.53
N ALA A 298 25.72 -3.25 17.59
CA ALA A 298 24.75 -3.37 16.52
C ALA A 298 23.37 -3.75 17.08
N ALA A 299 22.32 -3.09 16.60
CA ALA A 299 20.97 -3.59 16.85
C ALA A 299 20.79 -4.91 16.08
N PRO A 300 20.25 -5.97 16.71
CA PRO A 300 20.02 -7.24 16.03
C PRO A 300 18.97 -7.07 14.92
N SER A 301 18.92 -8.03 14.00
CA SER A 301 17.80 -8.17 13.07
C SER A 301 16.70 -9.01 13.72
N THR A 302 15.45 -8.66 13.45
CA THR A 302 14.29 -9.49 13.79
C THR A 302 13.46 -9.77 12.55
N ASP A 303 12.93 -11.00 12.47
CA ASP A 303 11.96 -11.41 11.46
C ASP A 303 10.51 -11.20 11.91
N ASP A 304 10.30 -11.02 13.21
CA ASP A 304 9.03 -10.55 13.76
C ASP A 304 8.79 -9.09 13.39
N LEU A 305 7.57 -8.61 13.57
CA LEU A 305 7.31 -7.18 13.42
C LEU A 305 8.18 -6.35 14.33
N GLN A 306 8.23 -6.76 15.59
CA GLN A 306 8.96 -6.07 16.62
C GLN A 306 9.46 -7.08 17.64
N GLU A 307 10.59 -6.76 18.23
CA GLU A 307 11.19 -7.54 19.28
C GLU A 307 11.86 -6.59 20.26
N ALA A 308 11.55 -6.76 21.55
CA ALA A 308 12.09 -5.95 22.63
C ALA A 308 13.37 -6.59 23.16
N PHE A 309 14.41 -5.77 23.31
CA PHE A 309 15.71 -6.15 23.84
C PHE A 309 16.05 -5.29 25.06
N THR A 310 16.87 -5.86 25.94
CA THR A 310 17.40 -5.17 27.11
C THR A 310 18.91 -5.30 27.14
N PHE A 311 19.58 -4.32 27.71
CA PHE A 311 21.02 -4.40 27.99
C PHE A 311 21.31 -4.03 29.43
N ASP A 312 22.43 -4.52 29.93
CA ASP A 312 22.93 -4.25 31.26
C ASP A 312 24.16 -3.33 31.20
N VAL A 313 24.38 -2.58 32.28
CA VAL A 313 25.60 -1.80 32.49
C VAL A 313 26.32 -2.36 33.71
N GLU A 314 27.56 -2.76 33.52
CA GLU A 314 28.41 -3.36 34.54
C GLU A 314 29.68 -2.52 34.74
N MET A 315 30.01 -2.26 36.00
CA MET A 315 31.32 -1.76 36.39
C MET A 315 32.16 -2.95 36.88
N LYS A 316 33.35 -3.13 36.31
CA LYS A 316 34.25 -4.23 36.62
C LYS A 316 35.56 -3.72 37.19
N ASP A 317 36.14 -4.47 38.13
CA ASP A 317 37.53 -4.33 38.57
C ASP A 317 38.30 -5.57 38.10
N GLY A 318 39.13 -5.39 37.06
CA GLY A 318 39.59 -6.52 36.23
C GLY A 318 38.40 -7.30 35.65
N ASN A 319 38.30 -8.60 35.94
CA ASN A 319 37.21 -9.46 35.45
C ASN A 319 36.01 -9.55 36.42
N LYS A 320 36.10 -8.95 37.61
CA LYS A 320 35.03 -9.06 38.62
C LYS A 320 34.04 -7.92 38.46
N VAL A 321 32.76 -8.24 38.29
CA VAL A 321 31.68 -7.24 38.36
C VAL A 321 31.54 -6.74 39.80
N ILE A 322 31.77 -5.45 40.02
CA ILE A 322 31.68 -4.79 41.33
C ILE A 322 30.34 -4.08 41.52
N HIS A 323 29.78 -3.52 40.44
CA HIS A 323 28.44 -2.91 40.41
C HIS A 323 27.77 -3.24 39.09
N ALA A 324 26.44 -3.36 39.10
CA ALA A 324 25.68 -3.59 37.88
C ALA A 324 24.27 -2.99 38.01
N VAL A 325 23.74 -2.54 36.87
CA VAL A 325 22.34 -2.12 36.71
C VAL A 325 21.71 -3.06 35.69
N ARG A 326 20.66 -3.79 36.10
CA ARG A 326 20.01 -4.83 35.28
C ARG A 326 18.48 -4.78 35.41
N PRO A 327 17.72 -4.56 34.32
CA PRO A 327 18.19 -3.99 33.06
C PRO A 327 18.66 -2.54 33.26
N ALA A 328 19.69 -2.12 32.52
CA ALA A 328 20.14 -0.72 32.50
C ALA A 328 19.39 0.13 31.47
N GLY A 329 18.86 -0.52 30.44
CA GLY A 329 18.04 0.09 29.42
C GLY A 329 17.40 -0.97 28.53
N GLY A 330 16.59 -0.52 27.60
CA GLY A 330 15.96 -1.40 26.63
C GLY A 330 15.44 -0.65 25.43
N TYR A 331 15.32 -1.37 24.34
CA TYR A 331 15.00 -0.84 23.02
C TYR A 331 14.24 -1.88 22.23
N VAL A 332 13.63 -1.46 21.13
CA VAL A 332 12.85 -2.34 20.27
C VAL A 332 13.41 -2.28 18.86
N VAL A 333 13.61 -3.44 18.25
CA VAL A 333 13.86 -3.56 16.81
C VAL A 333 12.53 -3.86 16.16
N ARG A 334 12.17 -3.13 15.11
CA ARG A 334 10.90 -3.26 14.39
C ARG A 334 11.07 -3.29 12.87
N ARG A 335 10.09 -3.79 12.13
CA ARG A 335 10.02 -3.71 10.65
C ARG A 335 9.65 -2.31 10.17
N SER A 336 9.87 -2.01 8.88
CA SER A 336 9.53 -0.69 8.31
C SER A 336 8.04 -0.34 8.33
N THR A 337 7.18 -1.33 8.51
CA THR A 337 5.72 -1.21 8.49
C THR A 337 5.06 -1.16 9.88
N PHE A 338 5.84 -1.08 10.97
CA PHE A 338 5.28 -0.94 12.31
C PHE A 338 4.64 0.45 12.52
N PRO A 339 3.46 0.58 13.15
CA PRO A 339 2.82 1.88 13.43
C PRO A 339 3.65 2.86 14.26
N ILE A 340 4.50 2.38 15.16
CA ILE A 340 5.30 3.27 16.02
C ILE A 340 6.73 3.38 15.47
N LYS A 341 7.09 4.56 14.96
CA LYS A 341 8.35 4.82 14.27
C LYS A 341 9.52 5.02 15.24
N ASP A 342 9.31 5.82 16.29
CA ASP A 342 10.30 6.16 17.31
C ASP A 342 9.65 6.40 18.67
N VAL A 343 10.37 6.08 19.74
CA VAL A 343 9.97 6.37 21.12
C VAL A 343 11.18 6.95 21.83
N ARG A 344 10.95 7.97 22.65
CA ARG A 344 11.97 8.59 23.50
C ARG A 344 11.44 8.69 24.91
N VAL A 345 12.26 8.28 25.87
CA VAL A 345 11.95 8.35 27.29
C VAL A 345 13.08 9.10 27.99
N SER A 346 12.75 10.16 28.71
CA SER A 346 13.74 11.01 29.39
C SER A 346 13.22 11.58 30.72
N PRO A 347 13.96 11.46 31.83
CA PRO A 347 15.19 10.67 31.95
C PRO A 347 14.88 9.17 31.95
N SER A 348 15.77 8.35 31.40
CA SER A 348 15.68 6.88 31.45
C SER A 348 16.14 6.30 32.78
N CYS A 349 16.83 7.07 33.61
CA CYS A 349 17.25 6.63 34.94
C CYS A 349 17.21 7.75 35.97
N SER A 350 17.20 7.38 37.23
CA SER A 350 17.26 8.30 38.36
C SER A 350 18.21 7.81 39.45
N THR A 351 18.97 8.75 40.01
CA THR A 351 19.84 8.57 41.18
C THR A 351 19.19 9.05 42.48
N SER A 352 18.00 9.66 42.42
CA SER A 352 17.30 10.19 43.59
C SER A 352 16.36 9.17 44.22
N THR A 353 16.13 9.30 45.54
CA THR A 353 15.21 8.44 46.30
C THR A 353 13.76 8.54 45.81
N SER A 354 13.38 9.64 45.17
CA SER A 354 12.16 9.77 44.35
C SER A 354 12.57 10.02 42.90
N ALA A 355 12.29 9.08 41.99
CA ALA A 355 12.46 9.34 40.57
C ALA A 355 11.54 10.49 40.16
N GLY A 356 12.09 11.51 39.48
CA GLY A 356 11.30 12.61 38.94
C GLY A 356 10.33 12.14 37.84
N PRO A 357 9.42 13.01 37.38
CA PRO A 357 8.58 12.71 36.23
C PRO A 357 9.44 12.39 34.99
N ALA A 358 8.97 11.46 34.16
CA ALA A 358 9.63 11.09 32.91
C ALA A 358 8.82 11.56 31.71
N GLN A 359 9.43 12.36 30.85
CA GLN A 359 8.89 12.73 29.55
C GLN A 359 8.95 11.54 28.59
N VAL A 360 7.84 11.30 27.92
CA VAL A 360 7.69 10.32 26.86
C VAL A 360 7.32 11.07 25.59
N THR A 361 8.03 10.79 24.50
CA THR A 361 7.72 11.27 23.16
C THR A 361 7.59 10.07 22.25
N VAL A 362 6.48 9.99 21.52
CA VAL A 362 6.19 8.92 20.57
C VAL A 362 6.04 9.55 19.19
N VAL A 363 6.70 8.97 18.19
CA VAL A 363 6.56 9.35 16.79
C VAL A 363 5.91 8.18 16.08
N LEU A 364 4.72 8.39 15.50
CA LEU A 364 4.05 7.40 14.68
C LEU A 364 4.70 7.33 13.30
N ASN A 365 4.48 6.21 12.63
CA ASN A 365 4.94 5.94 11.28
C ASN A 365 3.87 6.34 10.27
N ASP A 366 4.28 6.52 9.02
CA ASP A 366 3.36 6.79 7.90
C ASP A 366 3.83 6.08 6.63
N TYR A 367 2.89 5.68 5.78
CA TYR A 367 3.19 5.08 4.49
C TYR A 367 3.44 6.19 3.47
N GLN A 368 4.61 6.16 2.84
CA GLN A 368 5.04 7.17 1.89
C GLN A 368 5.22 6.54 0.51
N TYR A 369 4.73 7.23 -0.52
CA TYR A 369 4.97 6.81 -1.89
C TYR A 369 6.46 6.89 -2.23
N GLY A 370 6.96 5.90 -2.98
CA GLY A 370 8.37 5.82 -3.36
C GLY A 370 9.33 5.31 -2.28
N GLU A 371 8.90 5.24 -1.01
CA GLU A 371 9.70 4.63 0.06
C GLU A 371 9.65 3.11 -0.01
N ARG A 372 10.79 2.46 0.28
CA ARG A 372 10.91 1.01 0.22
C ARG A 372 10.46 0.37 1.53
N TYR A 373 9.51 -0.56 1.43
CA TYR A 373 9.01 -1.36 2.53
C TYR A 373 9.34 -2.84 2.32
N GLU A 374 9.53 -3.56 3.43
CA GLU A 374 9.71 -5.01 3.41
C GLU A 374 8.53 -5.68 4.12
N LEU A 375 7.86 -6.55 3.38
CA LEU A 375 6.61 -7.19 3.73
C LEU A 375 6.80 -8.69 4.00
N LYS A 376 6.57 -9.21 5.21
CA LYS A 376 6.59 -10.66 5.49
C LYS A 376 5.27 -11.32 5.03
N VAL A 377 5.31 -12.28 4.11
CA VAL A 377 4.13 -12.91 3.46
C VAL A 377 3.94 -14.39 3.89
N THR A 378 4.14 -14.70 5.17
CA THR A 378 3.94 -16.05 5.73
C THR A 378 3.33 -16.00 7.13
N GLY A 379 2.64 -17.08 7.52
CA GLY A 379 2.00 -17.21 8.82
C GLY A 379 2.98 -17.64 9.91
N GLY A 380 2.92 -17.00 11.08
CA GLY A 380 3.75 -17.33 12.25
C GLY A 380 4.43 -16.09 12.85
N GLY A 381 4.35 -15.96 14.18
CA GLY A 381 4.84 -14.80 14.94
C GLY A 381 3.76 -13.72 15.05
N ALA A 382 3.55 -13.20 16.26
CA ALA A 382 2.49 -12.31 16.72
C ALA A 382 1.82 -11.40 15.67
N GLU A 383 0.50 -11.24 15.84
CA GLU A 383 -0.48 -10.56 14.97
C GLU A 383 -0.32 -9.03 14.88
N VAL A 384 0.89 -8.54 15.04
CA VAL A 384 1.19 -7.14 14.84
C VAL A 384 2.30 -7.14 13.80
N GLY A 385 2.09 -6.44 12.68
CA GLY A 385 3.02 -6.07 11.58
C GLY A 385 3.93 -7.12 10.93
N ASN A 386 3.68 -8.39 11.19
CA ASN A 386 3.70 -9.38 10.13
C ASN A 386 2.45 -9.15 9.27
N PHE A 387 2.55 -9.36 7.96
CA PHE A 387 1.39 -9.15 7.10
C PHE A 387 0.39 -10.21 7.45
N MET A 388 -0.82 -9.75 7.70
CA MET A 388 -1.90 -10.63 8.09
C MET A 388 -2.35 -11.33 6.83
N ALA A 389 -1.89 -12.57 6.63
CA ALA A 389 -2.49 -13.44 5.63
C ALA A 389 -3.99 -13.43 5.90
N LEU A 390 -4.78 -13.09 4.89
CA LEU A 390 -6.23 -12.92 5.03
C LEU A 390 -6.91 -14.20 4.55
N ASP A 391 -7.84 -14.70 5.36
CA ASP A 391 -8.70 -15.80 4.93
C ASP A 391 -9.96 -15.22 4.27
N PHE A 392 -9.97 -15.15 2.94
CA PHE A 392 -11.09 -14.58 2.19
C PHE A 392 -12.42 -15.35 2.39
N HIS A 393 -12.39 -16.61 2.84
CA HIS A 393 -13.61 -17.37 3.20
C HIS A 393 -14.37 -16.75 4.36
N THR A 394 -13.65 -15.97 5.17
CA THR A 394 -14.18 -15.28 6.34
C THR A 394 -14.59 -13.84 6.04
N LEU A 395 -14.65 -13.43 4.76
CA LEU A 395 -15.12 -12.11 4.37
C LEU A 395 -16.61 -11.93 4.71
N ARG A 396 -16.92 -10.83 5.38
CA ARG A 396 -18.28 -10.51 5.87
C ARG A 396 -18.55 -9.00 5.74
N HIS A 397 -19.75 -8.63 5.32
CA HIS A 397 -20.20 -7.24 5.37
C HIS A 397 -20.48 -6.78 6.80
N THR A 398 -20.29 -5.50 7.05
CA THR A 398 -20.77 -4.86 8.28
C THR A 398 -22.27 -5.12 8.47
N PRO A 399 -22.77 -5.45 9.69
CA PRO A 399 -22.06 -5.47 10.99
C PRO A 399 -21.57 -6.87 11.41
N TYR A 400 -21.46 -7.83 10.51
CA TYR A 400 -21.10 -9.21 10.85
C TYR A 400 -19.58 -9.36 10.97
N TRP A 401 -19.09 -9.69 12.17
CA TRP A 401 -17.65 -9.82 12.44
C TRP A 401 -17.29 -10.76 13.60
N ARG A 402 -18.26 -11.15 14.45
CA ARG A 402 -17.98 -11.78 15.76
C ARG A 402 -17.71 -13.27 15.65
N ASN A 403 -18.40 -13.94 14.74
CA ASN A 403 -18.41 -15.40 14.70
C ASN A 403 -18.14 -15.89 13.28
N PRO A 404 -17.32 -16.94 13.08
CA PRO A 404 -17.17 -17.58 11.77
C PRO A 404 -18.49 -18.17 11.25
N GLN A 405 -19.48 -18.36 12.13
CA GLN A 405 -20.85 -18.77 11.80
C GLN A 405 -21.75 -17.62 11.30
N ASP A 406 -21.32 -16.36 11.38
CA ASP A 406 -22.06 -15.25 10.79
C ASP A 406 -22.14 -15.45 9.25
N PRO A 407 -23.23 -15.02 8.59
CA PRO A 407 -23.44 -15.29 7.16
C PRO A 407 -22.29 -14.80 6.30
N ALA A 408 -21.65 -15.71 5.57
CA ALA A 408 -20.62 -15.36 4.60
C ALA A 408 -21.20 -14.49 3.48
N GLU A 409 -20.45 -13.47 3.08
CA GLU A 409 -20.81 -12.71 1.89
C GLU A 409 -20.70 -13.59 0.64
N TYR A 410 -19.61 -14.36 0.56
CA TYR A 410 -19.34 -15.28 -0.55
C TYR A 410 -19.26 -16.72 -0.03
N PRO A 411 -20.41 -17.41 0.14
CA PRO A 411 -20.48 -18.72 0.77
C PRO A 411 -19.81 -19.85 -0.06
N GLU A 412 -19.54 -19.63 -1.35
CA GLU A 412 -18.98 -20.62 -2.27
C GLU A 412 -17.47 -20.47 -2.52
N MET A 413 -16.75 -19.65 -1.74
CA MET A 413 -15.30 -19.52 -1.91
C MET A 413 -14.55 -20.84 -1.58
N PRO A 414 -13.57 -21.27 -2.40
CA PRO A 414 -12.80 -22.49 -2.17
C PRO A 414 -11.76 -22.41 -1.03
N ASN A 415 -11.99 -23.11 0.09
CA ASN A 415 -11.15 -23.03 1.30
C ASN A 415 -9.82 -23.82 1.25
N ALA A 416 -9.41 -24.27 0.07
CA ALA A 416 -8.22 -25.11 -0.10
C ALA A 416 -6.94 -24.26 -0.17
N THR A 417 -5.90 -24.66 0.57
CA THR A 417 -4.59 -23.98 0.56
C THR A 417 -3.97 -23.92 -0.85
N GLY A 418 -4.27 -24.88 -1.73
CA GLY A 418 -3.82 -24.86 -3.13
C GLY A 418 -4.39 -23.68 -3.92
N THR A 419 -5.69 -23.39 -3.75
CA THR A 419 -6.38 -22.29 -4.43
C THR A 419 -5.83 -20.92 -4.00
N TYR A 420 -5.40 -20.79 -2.75
CA TYR A 420 -4.68 -19.61 -2.28
C TYR A 420 -3.40 -19.35 -3.08
N TYR A 421 -2.57 -20.38 -3.31
CA TYR A 421 -1.32 -20.22 -4.06
C TYR A 421 -1.56 -19.93 -5.54
N GLU A 422 -2.58 -20.56 -6.15
CA GLU A 422 -2.99 -20.26 -7.52
C GLU A 422 -3.46 -18.81 -7.66
N TYR A 423 -4.18 -18.29 -6.66
CA TYR A 423 -4.58 -16.90 -6.60
C TYR A 423 -3.37 -15.95 -6.45
N VAL A 424 -2.42 -16.27 -5.57
CA VAL A 424 -1.17 -15.51 -5.43
C VAL A 424 -0.37 -15.53 -6.74
N ALA A 425 -0.37 -16.65 -7.46
CA ALA A 425 0.27 -16.80 -8.76
C ALA A 425 -0.48 -16.08 -9.90
N GLY A 426 -1.71 -15.63 -9.67
CA GLY A 426 -2.58 -15.07 -10.71
C GLY A 426 -3.11 -16.12 -11.70
N THR A 427 -3.02 -17.41 -11.37
CA THR A 427 -3.54 -18.52 -12.20
C THR A 427 -4.96 -18.92 -11.83
N ALA A 428 -5.47 -18.44 -10.69
CA ALA A 428 -6.88 -18.52 -10.29
C ALA A 428 -7.40 -17.12 -9.90
N THR A 429 -8.71 -16.93 -9.99
CA THR A 429 -9.39 -15.71 -9.56
C THR A 429 -10.56 -16.05 -8.66
N TYR A 430 -10.75 -15.28 -7.59
CA TYR A 430 -12.00 -15.28 -6.84
C TYR A 430 -12.91 -14.19 -7.44
N ASP A 431 -14.19 -14.49 -7.63
CA ASP A 431 -15.17 -13.49 -8.05
C ASP A 431 -15.81 -12.86 -6.80
N PHE A 432 -15.11 -11.86 -6.25
CA PHE A 432 -15.59 -11.12 -5.09
C PHE A 432 -15.15 -9.66 -5.12
N VAL A 433 -15.86 -8.85 -4.34
CA VAL A 433 -15.52 -7.47 -4.05
C VAL A 433 -15.36 -7.34 -2.54
N MET A 434 -14.16 -6.94 -2.11
CA MET A 434 -13.92 -6.52 -0.73
C MET A 434 -14.31 -5.06 -0.59
N HIS A 435 -15.17 -4.71 0.36
CA HIS A 435 -15.63 -3.35 0.59
C HIS A 435 -14.99 -2.73 1.82
N LEU A 436 -15.00 -1.39 1.88
CA LEU A 436 -14.63 -0.66 3.08
C LEU A 436 -15.63 -0.96 4.19
N GLY A 437 -15.12 -1.31 5.36
CA GLY A 437 -15.92 -1.74 6.51
C GLY A 437 -16.05 -3.25 6.64
N ASP A 438 -15.72 -4.03 5.62
CA ASP A 438 -15.80 -5.48 5.69
C ASP A 438 -14.91 -6.05 6.79
N ALA A 439 -15.39 -7.11 7.43
CA ALA A 439 -14.60 -7.90 8.34
C ALA A 439 -13.98 -9.09 7.62
N VAL A 440 -12.71 -9.34 7.89
CA VAL A 440 -11.95 -10.49 7.38
C VAL A 440 -11.00 -10.98 8.47
N TRP A 441 -10.89 -12.29 8.62
CA TRP A 441 -10.06 -12.90 9.66
C TRP A 441 -8.67 -13.20 9.12
N THR A 442 -7.68 -13.21 10.00
CA THR A 442 -6.35 -13.70 9.66
C THR A 442 -6.37 -15.21 9.44
N GLN A 443 -5.54 -15.70 8.52
CA GLN A 443 -5.28 -17.12 8.30
C GLN A 443 -4.12 -17.56 9.22
N PRO A 444 -4.37 -18.20 10.38
CA PRO A 444 -3.31 -18.81 11.16
C PRO A 444 -2.79 -20.08 10.46
N GLY A 445 -1.52 -20.40 10.69
CA GLY A 445 -0.85 -21.58 10.14
C GLY A 445 0.10 -21.22 9.00
N GLY A 446 1.32 -21.75 9.07
CA GLY A 446 2.42 -21.38 8.17
C GLY A 446 2.09 -21.64 6.71
N LEU A 447 1.67 -20.59 5.99
CA LEU A 447 1.83 -20.56 4.54
C LEU A 447 3.32 -20.83 4.24
N SER A 448 3.58 -21.90 3.49
CA SER A 448 4.93 -22.27 3.06
C SER A 448 5.57 -21.08 2.34
N GLY A 449 6.60 -20.49 2.96
CA GLY A 449 7.40 -19.45 2.33
C GLY A 449 7.87 -19.85 0.94
N PRO A 450 8.53 -21.02 0.75
CA PRO A 450 8.93 -21.47 -0.58
C PRO A 450 7.80 -21.47 -1.61
N THR A 451 6.59 -21.91 -1.24
CA THR A 451 5.44 -21.96 -2.15
C THR A 451 4.89 -20.57 -2.48
N THR A 452 4.78 -19.68 -1.48
CA THR A 452 4.39 -18.28 -1.69
C THR A 452 5.36 -17.59 -2.64
N LYS A 453 6.67 -17.76 -2.43
CA LYS A 453 7.70 -17.20 -3.29
C LYS A 453 7.56 -17.69 -4.73
N ASN A 454 7.46 -19.00 -4.92
CA ASN A 454 7.33 -19.58 -6.26
C ASN A 454 6.08 -19.08 -6.98
N SER A 455 4.96 -18.94 -6.26
CA SER A 455 3.72 -18.39 -6.81
C SER A 455 3.89 -16.94 -7.26
N LEU A 456 4.52 -16.10 -6.45
CA LEU A 456 4.83 -14.71 -6.82
C LEU A 456 5.80 -14.63 -8.02
N LEU A 457 6.80 -15.52 -8.08
CA LEU A 457 7.71 -15.59 -9.22
C LEU A 457 6.98 -15.98 -10.52
N VAL A 458 5.97 -16.86 -10.44
CA VAL A 458 5.09 -17.17 -11.58
C VAL A 458 4.31 -15.93 -12.02
N ARG A 459 3.71 -15.20 -11.06
CA ARG A 459 2.93 -13.98 -11.35
C ARG A 459 3.76 -12.91 -12.05
N PHE A 460 5.02 -12.72 -11.64
CA PHE A 460 5.88 -11.62 -12.11
C PHE A 460 6.83 -12.02 -13.24
N ALA A 461 6.68 -13.22 -13.81
CA ALA A 461 7.58 -13.74 -14.82
C ALA A 461 7.63 -12.81 -16.06
N GLY A 462 8.84 -12.37 -16.43
CA GLY A 462 9.07 -11.53 -17.61
C GLY A 462 8.98 -10.01 -17.39
N GLU A 463 8.71 -9.54 -16.16
CA GLU A 463 8.59 -8.10 -15.86
C GLU A 463 9.86 -7.49 -15.23
N PRO A 464 10.12 -6.17 -15.42
CA PRO A 464 11.27 -5.49 -14.83
C PRO A 464 11.33 -5.68 -13.30
N SER A 465 12.49 -6.08 -12.79
CA SER A 465 12.66 -6.44 -11.37
C SER A 465 12.74 -5.26 -10.41
N ASN A 466 12.73 -4.02 -10.90
CA ASN A 466 12.78 -2.82 -10.05
C ASN A 466 11.85 -1.72 -10.58
N PHE A 467 11.37 -0.90 -9.65
CA PHE A 467 10.39 0.16 -9.91
C PHE A 467 10.95 1.23 -10.87
N ALA A 468 12.22 1.62 -10.70
CA ALA A 468 12.86 2.62 -11.55
C ALA A 468 12.87 2.19 -13.04
N GLY A 469 13.14 0.91 -13.30
CA GLY A 469 13.09 0.32 -14.64
C GLY A 469 11.67 0.28 -15.22
N TRP A 470 10.66 -0.01 -14.39
CA TRP A 470 9.25 0.06 -14.80
C TRP A 470 8.80 1.48 -15.16
N VAL A 471 9.19 2.48 -14.36
CA VAL A 471 8.93 3.89 -14.65
C VAL A 471 9.64 4.33 -15.93
N ALA A 472 10.91 3.96 -16.11
CA ALA A 472 11.69 4.27 -17.31
C ALA A 472 11.11 3.64 -18.59
N ALA A 473 10.44 2.49 -18.47
CA ALA A 473 9.70 1.85 -19.57
C ALA A 473 8.36 2.53 -19.88
N GLY A 474 8.02 3.64 -19.23
CA GLY A 474 6.75 4.34 -19.43
C GLY A 474 5.57 3.71 -18.67
N LYS A 475 5.85 3.00 -17.56
CA LYS A 475 4.84 2.35 -16.70
C LYS A 475 3.88 1.43 -17.46
N PRO A 476 4.38 0.44 -18.23
CA PRO A 476 3.51 -0.50 -18.94
C PRO A 476 2.63 -1.29 -17.95
N PRO A 477 1.51 -1.90 -18.40
CA PRO A 477 0.74 -2.80 -17.57
C PRO A 477 1.64 -3.85 -16.91
N SER A 478 1.49 -4.04 -15.60
CA SER A 478 2.39 -4.87 -14.80
C SER A 478 1.63 -5.64 -13.74
N ASN A 479 1.87 -6.94 -13.68
CA ASN A 479 1.33 -7.85 -12.68
C ASN A 479 2.00 -7.67 -11.30
N ARG A 480 3.13 -6.94 -11.23
CA ARG A 480 3.81 -6.52 -9.99
C ARG A 480 3.06 -5.44 -9.23
N LEU A 481 2.10 -4.75 -9.86
CA LEU A 481 1.15 -3.90 -9.17
C LEU A 481 0.11 -4.78 -8.48
N VAL A 482 0.13 -4.76 -7.15
CA VAL A 482 -0.84 -5.49 -6.32
C VAL A 482 -1.61 -4.50 -5.46
N LEU A 483 -2.91 -4.71 -5.35
CA LEU A 483 -3.75 -3.92 -4.45
C LEU A 483 -3.74 -4.58 -3.08
N VAL A 484 -3.32 -3.86 -2.04
CA VAL A 484 -3.17 -4.36 -0.68
C VAL A 484 -4.23 -3.70 0.21
N PRO A 485 -5.07 -4.46 0.91
CA PRO A 485 -6.03 -3.90 1.86
C PRO A 485 -5.31 -3.32 3.08
N ILE A 486 -5.72 -2.12 3.50
CA ILE A 486 -5.33 -1.51 4.77
C ILE A 486 -6.37 -1.92 5.81
N VAL A 487 -5.90 -2.55 6.87
CA VAL A 487 -6.73 -3.24 7.86
C VAL A 487 -6.44 -2.76 9.26
N GLU A 488 -7.44 -2.86 10.12
CA GLU A 488 -7.29 -2.57 11.53
C GLU A 488 -7.95 -3.65 12.39
N LYS A 489 -7.47 -3.83 13.63
CA LYS A 489 -7.99 -4.89 14.51
C LYS A 489 -9.35 -4.53 15.07
N ILE A 490 -10.23 -5.53 15.12
CA ILE A 490 -11.54 -5.43 15.78
C ILE A 490 -11.48 -5.89 17.24
N GLN A 491 -10.67 -6.92 17.53
CA GLN A 491 -10.40 -7.44 18.87
C GLN A 491 -8.97 -8.00 18.96
N LYS A 492 -8.43 -8.24 20.17
CA LYS A 492 -7.22 -9.07 20.34
C LYS A 492 -7.64 -10.50 20.64
N THR A 493 -7.27 -11.44 19.77
CA THR A 493 -7.59 -12.86 19.93
C THR A 493 -6.35 -13.71 19.74
N THR A 494 -6.26 -14.84 20.43
CA THR A 494 -5.17 -15.77 20.19
C THR A 494 -5.46 -16.59 18.93
N GLY A 495 -4.63 -16.44 17.89
CA GLY A 495 -4.64 -17.30 16.71
C GLY A 495 -5.14 -16.57 15.46
N SER A 496 -6.46 -16.55 15.27
CA SER A 496 -7.08 -15.83 14.16
C SER A 496 -7.75 -14.56 14.68
N THR A 497 -7.37 -13.42 14.13
CA THR A 497 -7.86 -12.11 14.56
C THR A 497 -8.74 -11.50 13.49
N PRO A 498 -9.97 -11.04 13.82
CA PRO A 498 -10.81 -10.34 12.88
C PRO A 498 -10.32 -8.91 12.69
N LEU A 499 -10.29 -8.52 11.43
CA LEU A 499 -9.81 -7.24 10.97
C LEU A 499 -10.91 -6.54 10.21
N ARG A 500 -10.94 -5.21 10.29
CA ARG A 500 -11.79 -4.37 9.47
C ARG A 500 -10.99 -3.80 8.32
N VAL A 501 -11.52 -3.88 7.11
CA VAL A 501 -10.97 -3.22 5.93
C VAL A 501 -11.28 -1.72 6.01
N THR A 502 -10.24 -0.89 5.98
CA THR A 502 -10.36 0.57 6.14
C THR A 502 -10.06 1.34 4.86
N SER A 503 -9.18 0.80 4.02
CA SER A 503 -8.74 1.40 2.78
C SER A 503 -8.04 0.37 1.89
N PHE A 504 -7.58 0.79 0.71
CA PHE A 504 -6.75 -0.01 -0.19
C PHE A 504 -5.54 0.81 -0.63
N ALA A 505 -4.40 0.16 -0.84
CA ALA A 505 -3.20 0.80 -1.34
C ALA A 505 -2.57 -0.03 -2.45
N THR A 506 -2.08 0.62 -3.51
CA THR A 506 -1.34 -0.08 -4.56
C THR A 506 0.13 -0.17 -4.20
N PHE A 507 0.68 -1.38 -4.29
CA PHE A 507 2.06 -1.69 -3.98
C PHE A 507 2.75 -2.31 -5.20
N TYR A 508 3.91 -1.78 -5.58
CA TYR A 508 4.75 -2.36 -6.62
C TYR A 508 5.74 -3.33 -5.99
N VAL A 509 5.65 -4.61 -6.34
CA VAL A 509 6.54 -5.64 -5.82
C VAL A 509 7.84 -5.69 -6.63
N GLU A 510 8.97 -5.40 -6.00
CA GLU A 510 10.30 -5.45 -6.62
C GLU A 510 10.94 -6.83 -6.45
N ASP A 511 11.01 -7.32 -5.21
CA ASP A 511 11.78 -8.53 -4.89
C ASP A 511 11.03 -9.44 -3.89
N VAL A 512 11.35 -10.74 -3.95
CA VAL A 512 10.75 -11.79 -3.11
C VAL A 512 11.88 -12.68 -2.56
N VAL A 513 12.24 -12.44 -1.30
CA VAL A 513 13.37 -13.07 -0.62
C VAL A 513 12.88 -14.12 0.37
N SER A 514 13.59 -15.23 0.48
CA SER A 514 13.35 -16.24 1.53
C SER A 514 14.20 -15.94 2.75
N LYS A 515 13.61 -15.92 3.95
CA LYS A 515 14.31 -15.70 5.23
C LYS A 515 13.86 -16.76 6.24
N GLY A 516 14.75 -17.68 6.61
CA GLY A 516 14.45 -18.65 7.69
C GLY A 516 13.23 -19.57 7.48
N GLY A 517 12.80 -19.81 6.24
CA GLY A 517 11.56 -20.56 5.93
C GLY A 517 10.35 -19.67 5.64
N ASP A 518 10.45 -18.37 5.95
CA ASP A 518 9.49 -17.32 5.62
C ASP A 518 9.80 -16.65 4.27
N VAL A 519 8.86 -15.84 3.78
CA VAL A 519 9.03 -14.98 2.61
C VAL A 519 8.87 -13.52 2.99
N ALA A 520 9.82 -12.70 2.53
CA ALA A 520 9.73 -11.26 2.53
C ALA A 520 9.57 -10.75 1.10
N VAL A 521 8.52 -9.99 0.84
CA VAL A 521 8.30 -9.23 -0.38
C VAL A 521 8.77 -7.80 -0.13
N SER A 522 9.65 -7.26 -0.95
CA SER A 522 10.05 -5.85 -0.84
C SER A 522 9.59 -5.06 -2.06
N GLY A 523 9.27 -3.79 -1.83
CA GLY A 523 8.71 -2.93 -2.85
C GLY A 523 8.32 -1.58 -2.28
N LEU A 524 7.44 -0.86 -2.95
CA LEU A 524 7.03 0.48 -2.56
C LEU A 524 5.58 0.77 -2.91
N PHE A 525 4.96 1.68 -2.17
CA PHE A 525 3.65 2.19 -2.52
C PHE A 525 3.75 3.09 -3.74
N VAL A 526 2.76 2.98 -4.62
CA VAL A 526 2.66 3.79 -5.81
C VAL A 526 1.34 4.55 -5.81
N GLU A 527 1.39 5.78 -6.29
CA GLU A 527 0.22 6.58 -6.60
C GLU A 527 -0.42 6.02 -7.88
N TYR A 528 -1.18 4.95 -7.70
CA TYR A 528 -1.90 4.25 -8.75
C TYR A 528 -3.22 3.75 -8.17
N THR A 529 -4.32 4.24 -8.70
CA THR A 529 -5.64 3.65 -8.46
C THR A 529 -6.04 2.91 -9.73
N ALA A 530 -6.11 1.59 -9.64
CA ALA A 530 -6.74 0.81 -10.70
C ALA A 530 -8.18 1.31 -10.86
N PRO A 531 -8.75 1.36 -12.08
CA PRO A 531 -10.15 1.67 -12.27
C PRO A 531 -10.99 0.69 -11.43
N SER A 532 -11.63 1.19 -10.37
CA SER A 532 -12.54 0.38 -9.56
C SER A 532 -13.96 0.53 -10.08
N LEU A 533 -14.72 -0.56 -10.06
CA LEU A 533 -16.14 -0.56 -10.39
C LEU A 533 -16.99 0.01 -9.26
N ASP A 534 -16.49 -0.02 -8.02
CA ASP A 534 -17.21 0.42 -6.83
C ASP A 534 -16.61 1.73 -6.32
N VAL A 535 -17.20 2.82 -6.82
CA VAL A 535 -16.87 4.19 -6.46
C VAL A 535 -18.12 4.98 -6.12
N VAL A 536 -17.98 5.95 -5.23
CA VAL A 536 -19.04 6.88 -4.83
C VAL A 536 -18.58 8.32 -5.03
N ASP A 537 -19.52 9.24 -5.28
CA ASP A 537 -19.20 10.66 -5.49
C ASP A 537 -18.73 11.38 -4.22
N ASN A 538 -19.13 10.88 -3.04
CA ASN A 538 -18.80 11.50 -1.75
C ASN A 538 -17.89 10.59 -0.93
N PRO A 539 -16.89 11.13 -0.21
CA PRO A 539 -15.94 10.30 0.53
C PRO A 539 -16.67 9.51 1.64
N PRO A 540 -16.56 8.17 1.67
CA PRO A 540 -17.18 7.33 2.70
C PRO A 540 -16.56 7.53 4.09
N GLY A 541 -15.39 8.14 4.17
CA GLY A 541 -14.68 8.41 5.41
C GLY A 541 -13.33 9.09 5.20
N PRO A 542 -12.58 9.36 6.28
CA PRO A 542 -11.33 10.12 6.23
C PRO A 542 -10.14 9.35 5.62
N LEU A 543 -10.32 8.06 5.30
CA LEU A 543 -9.31 7.19 4.67
C LEU A 543 -9.72 6.76 3.26
N ALA A 544 -10.72 7.44 2.69
CA ALA A 544 -11.19 7.18 1.35
C ALA A 544 -10.07 7.45 0.32
N VAL A 545 -9.97 6.58 -0.67
CA VAL A 545 -8.99 6.71 -1.75
C VAL A 545 -9.69 7.31 -2.94
N GLU A 546 -9.14 8.39 -3.48
CA GLU A 546 -9.62 8.97 -4.73
C GLU A 546 -9.26 8.09 -5.91
N ALA A 547 -10.23 7.84 -6.77
CA ALA A 547 -10.08 7.13 -8.02
C ALA A 547 -10.81 7.86 -9.13
N VAL A 548 -10.29 7.72 -10.33
CA VAL A 548 -10.93 8.21 -11.54
C VAL A 548 -11.69 7.06 -12.19
N HIS A 549 -12.91 7.32 -12.64
CA HIS A 549 -13.75 6.34 -13.32
C HIS A 549 -14.53 6.97 -14.48
N LEU A 550 -14.90 6.15 -15.45
CA LEU A 550 -15.76 6.57 -16.56
C LEU A 550 -17.23 6.57 -16.13
N THR A 551 -18.00 7.54 -16.61
CA THR A 551 -19.45 7.63 -16.40
C THR A 551 -20.21 7.85 -17.70
N ALA A 552 -21.45 7.35 -17.75
CA ALA A 552 -22.38 7.62 -18.85
C ALA A 552 -23.23 8.87 -18.61
N ILE A 553 -23.22 9.45 -17.40
CA ILE A 553 -24.05 10.60 -17.04
C ILE A 553 -23.48 11.86 -17.71
N GLY A 554 -24.31 12.55 -18.50
CA GLY A 554 -23.95 13.80 -19.18
C GLY A 554 -23.32 13.64 -20.57
N LEU A 555 -23.35 12.42 -21.13
CA LEU A 555 -22.99 12.17 -22.52
C LEU A 555 -24.11 12.61 -23.46
N ASP A 556 -23.74 13.33 -24.52
CA ASP A 556 -24.64 13.71 -25.61
C ASP A 556 -24.48 12.68 -26.74
N PHE A 557 -25.54 11.93 -27.04
CA PHE A 557 -25.53 10.89 -28.08
C PHE A 557 -25.85 11.41 -29.47
#